data_AF-A0A534XLE0-F1
#
_entry.id   AF-A0A534XLE0-F1
#
_cell.length_a   1.000
_cell.length_b   1.000
_cell.length_c   1.000
_cell.angle_alpha   90.00
_cell.angle_beta   90.00
_cell.angle_gamma   90.00
#
_symmetry.space_group_name_H-M   'P 1'
#
loop_
_entity.id
_entity.type
_entity.pdbx_description
1 polymer ?
#
loop_
_entity_poly.entity_id
_entity_poly.type
_entity_poly.pdbx_seq_one_letter_code
_entity_poly.pdbx_strand_id
1 'polypeptide(L)'
;MPKVVSVPGVAGASPFILNEVILSQGQTPTGAELKGIDPETAGSVNELPRQVIAGELSWISDPTQIPVRETAKPRDKARLLGDDQYLQDTFERKEAHPDELAKGIPPETLQKMPGICVGKEMSHALRAWVGDVIQVITPLGDMGPTGPIPR
;
A
#
# COMPACT_ATOMS: atom_id res chain seq x y z
N MET A 1 -3.97 -1.56 -27.25
CA MET A 1 -5.14 -2.03 -26.46
C MET A 1 -5.01 -3.53 -26.22
N PRO A 2 -5.28 -4.06 -25.01
CA PRO A 2 -5.20 -5.49 -24.74
C PRO A 2 -6.21 -6.25 -25.59
N LYS A 3 -5.78 -7.34 -26.26
CA LYS A 3 -6.65 -8.18 -27.12
C LYS A 3 -7.87 -8.74 -26.39
N VAL A 4 -7.80 -8.87 -25.07
CA VAL A 4 -8.90 -9.41 -24.27
C VAL A 4 -10.08 -8.44 -24.17
N VAL A 5 -9.85 -7.13 -24.26
CA VAL A 5 -10.90 -6.10 -24.16
C VAL A 5 -11.82 -6.11 -25.39
N SER A 6 -11.34 -6.63 -26.53
CA SER A 6 -12.17 -6.77 -27.74
C SER A 6 -13.11 -7.99 -27.73
N VAL A 7 -13.07 -8.83 -26.68
CA VAL A 7 -13.94 -10.00 -26.57
C VAL A 7 -15.34 -9.55 -26.11
N PRO A 8 -16.44 -9.94 -26.81
CA PRO A 8 -17.79 -9.58 -26.40
C PRO A 8 -18.09 -10.00 -24.94
N GLY A 9 -18.63 -9.07 -24.16
CA GLY A 9 -18.96 -9.27 -22.74
C GLY A 9 -17.85 -8.88 -21.76
N VAL A 10 -16.64 -8.55 -22.23
CA VAL A 10 -15.57 -8.03 -21.37
C VAL A 10 -15.76 -6.52 -21.16
N ALA A 11 -16.01 -6.11 -19.91
CA ALA A 11 -16.23 -4.71 -19.54
C ALA A 11 -14.94 -3.94 -19.23
N GLY A 12 -13.85 -4.63 -18.86
CA GLY A 12 -12.58 -4.02 -18.48
C GLY A 12 -11.48 -5.06 -18.33
N ALA A 13 -10.23 -4.61 -18.37
CA ALA A 13 -9.05 -5.46 -18.16
C ALA A 13 -7.91 -4.63 -17.58
N SER A 14 -7.21 -5.19 -16.60
CA SER A 14 -6.01 -4.60 -15.99
C SER A 14 -5.01 -5.71 -15.69
N PRO A 15 -3.72 -5.55 -16.00
CA PRO A 15 -2.70 -6.49 -15.56
C PRO A 15 -2.54 -6.46 -14.04
N PHE A 16 -2.10 -7.58 -13.46
CA PHE A 16 -1.71 -7.65 -12.06
C PHE A 16 -0.64 -8.73 -11.82
N ILE A 17 0.09 -8.60 -10.71
CA ILE A 17 0.98 -9.63 -10.15
C ILE A 17 0.51 -9.88 -8.72
N LEU A 18 0.56 -11.13 -8.26
CA LEU A 18 0.06 -11.54 -6.95
C LEU A 18 1.14 -12.37 -6.25
N ASN A 19 1.58 -11.92 -5.07
CA ASN A 19 2.57 -12.63 -4.25
C ASN A 19 2.15 -12.61 -2.79
N GLU A 20 2.37 -13.70 -2.07
CA GLU A 20 2.26 -13.72 -0.62
C GLU A 20 3.50 -13.06 0.01
N VAL A 21 3.26 -12.16 0.97
CA VAL A 21 4.30 -11.41 1.67
C VAL A 21 4.02 -11.38 3.17
N ILE A 22 5.06 -11.07 3.93
CA ILE A 22 4.97 -10.70 5.34
C ILE A 22 5.27 -9.22 5.44
N LEU A 23 4.38 -8.46 6.07
CA LEU A 23 4.51 -7.04 6.35
C LEU A 23 4.87 -6.83 7.82
N SER A 24 5.76 -5.89 8.13
CA SER A 24 6.04 -5.49 9.52
C SER A 24 6.36 -4.01 9.64
N GLN A 25 5.93 -3.42 10.77
CA GLN A 25 6.36 -2.12 11.27
C GLN A 25 6.68 -2.35 12.75
N GLY A 26 7.96 -2.37 13.09
CA GLY A 26 8.43 -2.85 14.40
C GLY A 26 8.41 -4.38 14.54
N GLN A 27 7.86 -4.89 15.65
CA GLN A 27 8.04 -6.29 16.09
C GLN A 27 6.93 -7.26 15.65
N THR A 28 5.84 -6.77 15.05
CA THR A 28 4.67 -7.61 14.71
C THR A 28 4.61 -7.90 13.21
N PRO A 29 4.99 -9.12 12.76
CA PRO A 29 4.81 -9.53 11.38
C PRO A 29 3.34 -9.90 11.11
N THR A 30 2.82 -9.48 9.96
CA THR A 30 1.47 -9.80 9.48
C THR A 30 1.54 -10.36 8.06
N GLY A 31 0.94 -11.53 7.83
CA GLY A 31 0.83 -12.10 6.48
C GLY A 31 -0.15 -11.31 5.62
N ALA A 32 0.20 -11.08 4.36
CA ALA A 32 -0.63 -10.36 3.40
C ALA A 32 -0.43 -10.88 1.97
N GLU A 33 -1.43 -10.64 1.13
CA GLU A 33 -1.31 -10.83 -0.32
C GLU A 33 -1.00 -9.47 -0.96
N LEU A 34 0.17 -9.37 -1.60
CA LEU A 34 0.59 -8.19 -2.32
C LEU A 34 0.12 -8.30 -3.77
N LYS A 35 -0.74 -7.37 -4.17
CA LYS A 35 -1.22 -7.23 -5.54
C LYS A 35 -0.54 -6.05 -6.23
N GLY A 36 0.43 -6.33 -7.10
CA GLY A 36 0.95 -5.34 -8.04
C GLY A 36 -0.12 -5.04 -9.10
N ILE A 37 -0.46 -3.77 -9.28
CA ILE A 37 -1.48 -3.32 -10.25
C ILE A 37 -0.90 -2.26 -11.17
N ASP A 38 -1.56 -2.05 -12.32
CA ASP A 38 -1.41 -0.84 -13.11
C ASP A 38 -2.46 0.20 -12.65
N PRO A 39 -2.07 1.31 -12.00
CA PRO A 39 -3.02 2.30 -11.48
C PRO A 39 -3.87 2.97 -12.57
N GLU A 40 -3.39 3.05 -13.82
CA GLU A 40 -4.15 3.68 -14.91
C GLU A 40 -5.34 2.81 -15.33
N THR A 41 -5.17 1.48 -15.33
CA THR A 41 -6.22 0.55 -15.78
C THR A 41 -6.99 -0.13 -14.65
N ALA A 42 -6.49 -0.11 -13.42
CA ALA A 42 -7.10 -0.81 -12.28
C ALA A 42 -8.56 -0.38 -12.03
N GLY A 43 -8.89 0.88 -12.28
CA GLY A 43 -10.26 1.41 -12.15
C GLY A 43 -11.28 0.79 -13.10
N SER A 44 -10.83 0.10 -14.17
CA SER A 44 -11.72 -0.61 -15.10
C SER A 44 -12.21 -1.96 -14.57
N VAL A 45 -11.56 -2.50 -13.54
CA VAL A 45 -11.86 -3.83 -12.97
C VAL A 45 -12.09 -3.80 -11.45
N ASN A 46 -11.86 -2.66 -10.80
CA ASN A 46 -11.94 -2.51 -9.34
C ASN A 46 -12.34 -1.08 -8.96
N GLU A 47 -13.08 -0.96 -7.85
CA GLU A 47 -13.48 0.29 -7.21
C GLU A 47 -12.39 0.87 -6.27
N LEU A 48 -11.23 0.21 -6.11
CA LEU A 48 -10.11 0.65 -5.27
C LEU A 48 -9.78 2.15 -5.42
N PRO A 49 -9.67 2.75 -6.62
CA PRO A 49 -9.39 4.18 -6.74
C PRO A 49 -10.44 5.08 -6.05
N ARG A 50 -11.68 4.60 -5.93
CA ARG A 50 -12.78 5.31 -5.26
C ARG A 50 -12.89 5.00 -3.76
N GLN A 51 -12.21 3.95 -3.29
CA GLN A 51 -12.23 3.49 -1.90
C GLN A 51 -10.98 3.89 -1.08
N VAL A 52 -10.09 4.72 -1.65
CA VAL A 52 -8.93 5.25 -0.91
C VAL A 52 -9.41 6.21 0.18
N ILE A 53 -9.16 5.85 1.44
CA ILE A 53 -9.53 6.61 2.64
C ILE A 53 -8.53 7.75 2.91
N ALA A 54 -7.24 7.47 2.82
CA ALA A 54 -6.16 8.43 3.06
C ALA A 54 -5.06 8.32 1.99
N GLY A 55 -4.53 9.46 1.56
CA GLY A 55 -3.55 9.55 0.47
C GLY A 55 -4.18 9.46 -0.93
N GLU A 56 -3.36 9.17 -1.94
CA GLU A 56 -3.78 9.02 -3.33
C GLU A 56 -3.19 7.75 -3.95
N LEU A 57 -4.01 6.96 -4.65
CA LEU A 57 -3.55 5.73 -5.32
C LEU A 57 -2.48 6.02 -6.38
N SER A 58 -2.53 7.20 -7.01
CA SER A 58 -1.56 7.62 -8.03
C SER A 58 -0.13 7.74 -7.48
N TRP A 59 0.03 7.90 -6.16
CA TRP A 59 1.37 7.94 -5.54
C TRP A 59 2.11 6.61 -5.62
N ILE A 60 1.44 5.50 -5.91
CA ILE A 60 2.12 4.23 -6.19
C ILE A 60 2.96 4.35 -7.49
N SER A 61 2.47 5.07 -8.49
CA SER A 61 3.21 5.33 -9.73
C SER A 61 4.28 6.40 -9.58
N ASP A 62 4.05 7.38 -8.71
CA ASP A 62 5.01 8.46 -8.39
C ASP A 62 5.13 8.63 -6.87
N PRO A 63 6.01 7.84 -6.21
CA PRO A 63 6.19 7.85 -4.77
C PRO A 63 6.74 9.17 -4.22
N THR A 64 7.28 10.05 -5.06
CA THR A 64 7.85 11.33 -4.63
C THR A 64 6.78 12.28 -4.08
N GLN A 65 5.50 12.02 -4.39
CA GLN A 65 4.36 12.79 -3.90
C GLN A 65 3.87 12.34 -2.52
N ILE A 66 4.39 11.25 -1.96
CA ILE A 66 4.01 10.78 -0.63
C ILE A 66 4.57 11.73 0.43
N PRO A 67 3.74 12.26 1.35
CA PRO A 67 4.22 13.14 2.40
C PRO A 67 4.99 12.33 3.45
N VAL A 68 6.30 12.54 3.53
CA VAL A 68 7.22 11.78 4.40
C VAL A 68 7.29 12.33 5.83
N ARG A 69 6.89 13.58 6.04
CA ARG A 69 7.02 14.29 7.35
C ARG A 69 5.76 14.99 7.81
N GLU A 70 4.76 15.07 6.96
CA GLU A 70 3.45 15.63 7.28
C GLU A 70 2.44 14.50 7.30
N THR A 71 1.53 14.52 8.26
CA THR A 71 0.35 13.66 8.24
C THR A 71 -0.48 13.99 7.01
N ALA A 72 -0.68 13.01 6.12
CA ALA A 72 -1.57 13.22 4.98
C ALA A 72 -2.96 13.58 5.48
N LYS A 73 -3.51 14.70 5.00
CA LYS A 73 -4.86 15.11 5.36
C LYS A 73 -5.88 14.11 4.80
N PRO A 74 -6.96 13.82 5.53
CA PRO A 74 -8.02 12.96 5.01
C PRO A 74 -8.61 13.51 3.73
N ARG A 75 -9.06 12.64 2.84
CA ARG A 75 -9.92 13.09 1.74
C ARG A 75 -11.32 13.39 2.28
N ASP A 76 -11.97 14.42 1.75
CA ASP A 76 -13.38 14.73 2.09
C ASP A 76 -14.33 13.55 1.85
N LYS A 77 -13.96 12.61 0.96
CA LYS A 77 -14.75 11.40 0.68
C LYS A 77 -14.61 10.30 1.74
N ALA A 78 -13.60 10.31 2.60
CA ALA A 78 -13.50 9.37 3.71
C ALA A 78 -14.67 9.54 4.71
N ARG A 79 -15.21 10.77 4.83
CA ARG A 79 -16.45 11.06 5.57
C ARG A 79 -17.66 10.29 5.04
N LEU A 80 -17.71 10.00 3.74
CA LEU A 80 -18.82 9.27 3.11
C LEU A 80 -18.78 7.76 3.40
N LEU A 81 -17.62 7.23 3.80
CA LEU A 81 -17.43 5.82 4.17
C LEU A 81 -17.64 5.57 5.68
N GLY A 82 -17.93 6.61 6.46
CA GLY A 82 -18.08 6.50 7.92
C GLY A 82 -16.74 6.35 8.66
N ASP A 83 -15.63 6.69 8.00
CA ASP A 83 -14.28 6.48 8.51
C ASP A 83 -13.73 7.68 9.32
N ASP A 84 -14.60 8.54 9.84
CA ASP A 84 -14.19 9.73 10.61
C ASP A 84 -13.37 9.37 11.85
N GLN A 85 -13.74 8.29 12.54
CA GLN A 85 -12.99 7.76 13.67
C GLN A 85 -11.62 7.20 13.25
N TYR A 86 -11.53 6.55 12.07
CA TYR A 86 -10.26 6.05 11.55
C TYR A 86 -9.29 7.20 11.37
N LEU A 87 -9.76 8.28 10.77
CA LEU A 87 -8.94 9.46 10.52
C LEU A 87 -8.49 10.09 11.82
N GLN A 88 -9.38 10.33 12.79
CA GLN A 88 -9.00 10.84 14.11
C GLN A 88 -7.95 9.95 14.79
N ASP A 89 -8.17 8.65 14.78
CA ASP A 89 -7.24 7.65 15.29
C ASP A 89 -5.88 7.71 14.56
N THR A 90 -5.84 7.90 13.24
CA THR A 90 -4.59 8.01 12.47
C THR A 90 -3.77 9.24 12.88
N PHE A 91 -4.40 10.38 13.14
CA PHE A 91 -3.72 11.61 13.55
C PHE A 91 -3.17 11.49 14.97
N GLU A 92 -4.01 11.08 15.92
CA GLU A 92 -3.62 10.97 17.34
C GLU A 92 -2.58 9.87 17.55
N ARG A 93 -2.71 8.73 16.87
CA ARG A 93 -1.78 7.60 17.05
C ARG A 93 -0.44 7.81 16.36
N LYS A 94 -0.35 8.60 15.28
CA LYS A 94 0.95 8.94 14.68
C LYS A 94 1.80 9.79 15.63
N GLU A 95 1.19 10.68 16.42
CA GLU A 95 1.91 11.40 17.47
C GLU A 95 2.38 10.47 18.59
N ALA A 96 1.59 9.45 18.95
CA ALA A 96 1.93 8.48 20.00
C ALA A 96 2.93 7.39 19.56
N HIS A 97 2.98 7.07 18.27
CA HIS A 97 3.77 5.99 17.68
C HIS A 97 4.58 6.51 16.49
N PRO A 98 5.76 7.11 16.74
CA PRO A 98 6.60 7.61 15.66
C PRO A 98 7.10 6.46 14.78
N ASP A 99 7.30 6.75 13.50
CA ASP A 99 7.89 5.80 12.56
C ASP A 99 9.35 5.52 12.92
N GLU A 100 9.58 4.40 13.61
CA GLU A 100 10.91 3.95 13.99
C GLU A 100 11.75 3.53 12.78
N LEU A 101 11.13 3.05 11.70
CA LEU A 101 11.83 2.58 10.50
C LEU A 101 12.36 3.75 9.66
N ALA A 102 11.65 4.88 9.62
CA ALA A 102 12.15 6.10 8.97
C ALA A 102 13.27 6.80 9.76
N LYS A 103 13.50 6.45 11.03
CA LYS A 103 14.47 7.13 11.88
C LYS A 103 15.90 6.99 11.33
N GLY A 104 16.52 8.12 11.02
CA GLY A 104 17.88 8.16 10.48
C GLY A 104 17.96 7.97 8.95
N ILE A 105 16.82 7.78 8.27
CA ILE A 105 16.77 7.74 6.81
C ILE A 105 16.61 9.17 6.27
N PRO A 106 17.46 9.63 5.34
CA PRO A 106 17.30 10.93 4.69
C PRO A 106 15.95 11.05 3.97
N PRO A 107 15.28 12.23 4.00
CA PRO A 107 13.99 12.43 3.32
C PRO A 107 14.03 12.13 1.82
N GLU A 108 15.15 12.46 1.17
CA GLU A 108 15.41 12.18 -0.24
C GLU A 108 15.45 10.68 -0.56
N THR A 109 15.83 9.85 0.41
CA THR A 109 15.80 8.38 0.28
C THR A 109 14.39 7.87 0.47
N LEU A 110 13.66 8.40 1.46
CA LEU A 110 12.26 8.05 1.71
C LEU A 110 11.36 8.38 0.51
N GLN A 111 11.58 9.52 -0.14
CA GLN A 111 10.85 9.90 -1.37
C GLN A 111 11.14 9.00 -2.59
N LYS A 112 12.26 8.25 -2.56
CA LYS A 112 12.63 7.31 -3.63
C LYS A 112 12.16 5.88 -3.34
N MET A 113 11.64 5.61 -2.16
CA MET A 113 11.10 4.30 -1.82
C MET A 113 9.80 4.03 -2.59
N PRO A 114 9.52 2.78 -2.97
CA PRO A 114 8.26 2.45 -3.62
C PRO A 114 7.07 2.66 -2.68
N GLY A 115 5.95 3.14 -3.23
CA GLY A 115 4.69 3.28 -2.50
C GLY A 115 3.91 1.97 -2.40
N ILE A 116 3.18 1.79 -1.31
CA ILE A 116 2.23 0.69 -1.12
C ILE A 116 0.91 1.21 -0.55
N CYS A 117 -0.22 0.72 -1.08
CA CYS A 117 -1.54 0.97 -0.51
C CYS A 117 -1.93 -0.22 0.37
N VAL A 118 -2.38 0.08 1.58
CA VAL A 118 -2.70 -0.92 2.60
C VAL A 118 -4.17 -0.76 3.01
N GLY A 119 -4.86 -1.88 3.24
CA GLY A 119 -6.24 -1.86 3.72
C GLY A 119 -6.34 -1.26 5.13
N LYS A 120 -7.48 -0.65 5.46
CA LYS A 120 -7.75 0.02 6.73
C LYS A 120 -7.38 -0.82 7.97
N GLU A 121 -7.84 -2.07 8.00
CA GLU A 121 -7.58 -2.98 9.13
C GLU A 121 -6.10 -3.37 9.22
N MET A 122 -5.43 -3.52 8.07
CA MET A 122 -4.00 -3.81 8.02
C MET A 122 -3.16 -2.62 8.49
N SER A 123 -3.57 -1.38 8.16
CA SER A 123 -2.94 -0.17 8.70
C SER A 123 -3.02 -0.13 10.23
N HIS A 124 -4.16 -0.49 10.82
CA HIS A 124 -4.29 -0.60 12.27
C HIS A 124 -3.48 -1.73 12.89
N ALA A 125 -3.47 -2.91 12.26
CA ALA A 125 -2.70 -4.05 12.75
C ALA A 125 -1.19 -3.75 12.75
N LEU A 126 -0.69 -3.12 11.68
CA LEU A 126 0.71 -2.71 11.55
C LEU A 126 1.03 -1.45 12.33
N ARG A 127 0.04 -0.64 12.72
CA ARG A 127 0.23 0.73 13.25
C ARG A 127 1.05 1.61 12.30
N ALA A 128 0.76 1.50 11.02
CA ALA A 128 1.43 2.23 9.95
C ALA A 128 0.42 3.06 9.16
N TRP A 129 0.74 4.34 8.97
CA TRP A 129 -0.11 5.32 8.29
C TRP A 129 0.59 5.92 7.07
N VAL A 130 -0.12 6.80 6.36
CA VAL A 130 0.42 7.45 5.18
C VAL A 130 1.72 8.19 5.52
N GLY A 131 2.77 7.89 4.77
CA GLY A 131 4.12 8.42 4.96
C GLY A 131 5.03 7.57 5.82
N ASP A 132 4.50 6.55 6.50
CA ASP A 132 5.29 5.65 7.33
C ASP A 132 5.93 4.55 6.47
N VAL A 133 7.11 4.10 6.89
CA VAL A 133 7.83 3.00 6.27
C VAL A 133 7.35 1.69 6.85
N ILE A 134 7.14 0.71 5.96
CA ILE A 134 6.89 -0.68 6.35
C ILE A 134 7.90 -1.60 5.66
N GLN A 135 8.24 -2.69 6.33
CA GLN A 135 9.09 -3.73 5.75
C GLN A 135 8.21 -4.77 5.04
N VAL A 136 8.59 -5.12 3.81
CA VAL A 136 7.94 -6.16 3.00
C VAL A 136 8.93 -7.30 2.83
N ILE A 137 8.56 -8.50 3.25
CA ILE A 137 9.39 -9.70 3.20
C ILE A 137 8.66 -10.74 2.35
N THR A 138 9.33 -11.30 1.34
CA THR A 138 8.81 -12.43 0.57
C THR A 138 9.36 -13.72 1.17
N PRO A 139 8.55 -14.52 1.89
CA PRO A 139 9.04 -15.72 2.58
C PRO A 139 9.40 -16.87 1.63
N LEU A 140 8.95 -16.80 0.38
CA LEU A 140 9.22 -17.80 -0.65
C LEU A 140 10.43 -17.35 -1.49
N GLY A 141 11.56 -18.03 -1.31
CA GLY A 141 12.70 -17.99 -2.24
C GLY A 141 12.46 -18.91 -3.43
N ASP A 142 13.08 -18.62 -4.57
CA ASP A 142 12.98 -19.44 -5.77
C ASP A 142 13.24 -20.92 -5.43
N MET A 143 12.33 -21.81 -5.86
CA MET A 143 12.54 -23.26 -5.76
C MET A 143 13.70 -23.65 -6.68
N GLY A 144 14.85 -23.95 -6.09
CA GLY A 144 15.92 -24.65 -6.79
C GLY A 144 15.56 -26.11 -7.00
N PRO A 145 16.25 -26.83 -7.90
CA PRO A 145 16.03 -28.26 -8.14
C PRO A 145 16.22 -29.15 -6.89
N THR A 146 16.78 -28.60 -5.80
CA THR A 146 17.01 -29.27 -4.52
C THR A 146 16.18 -28.73 -3.36
N GLY A 147 15.20 -27.84 -3.60
CA GLY A 147 14.35 -27.25 -2.56
C GLY A 147 14.41 -25.72 -2.50
N PRO A 148 13.81 -25.10 -1.47
CA PRO A 148 13.77 -23.65 -1.33
C PRO A 148 15.20 -23.09 -1.23
N ILE A 149 15.57 -22.16 -2.12
CA ILE A 149 16.87 -21.47 -2.04
C ILE A 149 16.74 -20.36 -0.99
N PRO A 150 17.51 -20.39 0.12
CA PRO A 150 17.53 -19.29 1.08
C PRO A 150 18.13 -18.05 0.41
N ARG A 151 17.50 -16.88 0.61
CA ARG A 151 18.15 -15.57 0.43
C ARG A 151 18.33 -14.90 1.78
#